data_AF-A0A560QUK1-F1
#
_entry.id   AF-A0A560QUK1-F1
#
_cell.length_a   1.000
_cell.length_b   1.000
_cell.length_c   1.000
_cell.angle_alpha   90.00
_cell.angle_beta   90.00
_cell.angle_gamma   90.00
#
_symmetry.space_group_name_H-M   'P 1'
#
loop_
_entity.id
_entity.type
_entity.pdbx_description
1 polymer ?
#
loop_
_entity_poly.entity_id
_entity_poly.type
_entity_poly.pdbx_seq_one_letter_code
_entity_poly.pdbx_strand_id
1 'polypeptide(L)'
;MHLMQRDLPELISTHTGSTVTKEELRAELERQEQRYKEVYGGEVTTYAAQPEPERKPWRKRATVQDQAFTQELQKMEKELKAEEP
;
A
#
# COMPACT_ATOMS: atom_id res chain seq x y z
N MET A 1 -16.36 -27.67 27.02
CA MET A 1 -15.86 -26.38 26.48
C MET A 1 -14.39 -26.29 26.80
N HIS A 2 -13.52 -26.60 25.84
CA HIS A 2 -12.07 -26.50 26.03
C HIS A 2 -11.70 -25.02 25.91
N LEU A 3 -11.35 -24.45 27.07
CA LEU A 3 -10.78 -23.11 27.21
C LEU A 3 -9.49 -23.09 26.40
N MET A 4 -9.53 -22.47 25.22
CA MET A 4 -8.33 -22.19 24.43
C MET A 4 -7.40 -21.36 25.30
N GLN A 5 -6.33 -22.00 25.78
CA GLN A 5 -5.17 -21.33 26.35
C GLN A 5 -4.69 -20.34 25.31
N ARG A 6 -4.97 -19.06 25.56
CA ARG A 6 -4.42 -17.96 24.78
C ARG A 6 -2.98 -17.86 25.25
N ASP A 7 -2.05 -18.43 24.50
CA ASP A 7 -0.64 -18.09 24.60
C ASP A 7 -0.46 -16.65 24.13
N LEU A 8 -0.83 -15.71 25.00
CA LEU A 8 -0.40 -14.33 24.91
C LEU A 8 1.10 -14.33 25.24
N PRO A 9 2.00 -14.00 24.30
CA PRO A 9 3.38 -13.75 24.68
C PRO A 9 3.38 -12.52 25.60
N GLU A 10 3.57 -12.79 26.88
CA GLU A 10 3.81 -11.85 27.96
C GLU A 10 4.84 -10.80 27.51
N LEU A 11 4.35 -9.67 27.03
CA LEU A 11 5.11 -8.48 26.61
C LEU A 11 5.57 -7.71 27.87
N ILE A 12 6.19 -8.40 28.82
CA ILE A 12 6.79 -7.80 30.02
C ILE A 12 8.20 -7.34 29.69
N SER A 13 8.29 -6.23 28.97
CA SER A 13 9.46 -5.37 29.08
C SER A 13 9.26 -4.47 30.30
N THR A 14 9.51 -5.01 31.50
CA THR A 14 9.74 -4.16 32.66
C THR A 14 11.10 -3.50 32.47
N HIS A 15 11.13 -2.32 31.85
CA HIS A 15 12.33 -1.48 31.76
C HIS A 15 12.74 -1.03 33.18
N THR A 16 13.44 -1.89 33.89
CA THR A 16 14.26 -1.52 35.03
C THR A 16 15.53 -0.90 34.49
N GLY A 17 15.52 0.42 34.27
CA GLY A 17 16.68 1.32 34.31
C GLY A 17 18.02 0.81 33.77
N SER A 18 18.02 0.12 32.62
CA SER A 18 19.24 -0.35 31.95
C SER A 18 19.25 0.19 30.53
N THR A 19 20.33 0.87 30.17
CA THR A 19 20.56 1.38 28.82
C THR A 19 20.89 0.21 27.89
N VAL A 20 19.87 -0.52 27.45
CA VAL A 20 20.06 -1.55 26.42
C VAL A 20 20.54 -0.85 25.15
N THR A 21 21.65 -1.32 24.58
CA THR A 21 22.15 -0.74 23.35
C THR A 21 21.23 -1.14 22.19
N LYS A 22 21.16 -0.27 21.18
CA LYS A 22 20.32 -0.51 20.00
C LYS A 22 20.64 -1.85 19.31
N GLU A 23 21.91 -2.25 19.32
CA GLU A 23 22.36 -3.50 18.69
C GLU A 23 21.89 -4.73 19.48
N GLU A 24 21.94 -4.69 20.82
CA GLU A 24 21.42 -5.77 21.66
C GLU A 24 19.90 -5.93 21.51
N LEU A 25 19.16 -4.82 21.44
CA LEU A 25 17.71 -4.86 21.16
C LEU A 25 17.41 -5.46 19.79
N ARG A 26 18.22 -5.12 18.77
CA ARG A 26 18.07 -5.67 17.42
C ARG A 26 18.31 -7.17 17.41
N ALA A 27 19.38 -7.63 18.05
CA ALA A 27 19.71 -9.05 18.13
C ALA A 27 18.64 -9.86 18.89
N GLU A 28 18.05 -9.30 19.95
CA GLU A 28 16.99 -9.96 20.70
C GLU A 28 15.68 -10.05 19.90
N LEU A 29 15.30 -8.98 19.19
CA LEU A 29 14.13 -9.00 18.31
C LEU A 29 14.26 -10.03 17.18
N GLU A 30 15.45 -10.16 16.57
CA GLU A 30 15.71 -11.14 15.51
C GLU A 30 15.55 -12.59 16.01
N ARG A 31 16.03 -12.88 17.23
CA ARG A 31 15.86 -14.20 17.86
C ARG A 31 14.40 -14.52 18.15
N GLN A 32 13.62 -13.53 18.56
CA GLN A 32 12.18 -13.68 18.81
C GLN A 32 11.43 -13.93 17.50
N GLU A 33 11.76 -13.20 16.44
CA GLU A 33 11.19 -13.38 15.11
C GLU A 33 11.43 -14.80 14.59
N GLN A 34 12.68 -15.29 14.66
CA GLN A 34 13.03 -16.63 14.20
C GLN A 34 12.30 -17.71 14.98
N ARG A 35 12.26 -17.60 16.31
CA ARG A 35 11.55 -18.55 17.16
C ARG A 35 10.04 -18.56 16.89
N TYR A 36 9.45 -17.40 16.65
CA TYR A 36 8.02 -17.28 16.34
C TYR A 36 7.68 -17.94 15.00
N LYS A 37 8.53 -17.78 13.99
CA LYS A 37 8.39 -18.43 12.68
C LYS A 37 8.59 -19.94 12.75
N GLU A 38 9.66 -20.41 13.40
CA GLU A 38 10.04 -21.82 13.40
C GLU A 38 9.19 -22.67 14.36
N VAL A 39 8.88 -22.17 15.56
CA VAL A 39 8.24 -22.97 16.62
C VAL A 39 6.73 -22.89 16.55
N TYR A 40 6.19 -21.70 16.26
CA TYR A 40 4.75 -21.46 16.30
C TYR A 40 4.12 -21.38 14.90
N GLY A 41 4.93 -21.43 13.83
CA GLY A 41 4.45 -21.30 12.46
C GLY A 41 3.76 -19.97 12.18
N GLY A 42 4.06 -18.94 12.99
CA GLY A 42 3.39 -17.65 12.93
C GLY A 42 3.90 -16.79 11.78
N GLU A 43 2.99 -16.11 11.08
CA GLU A 43 3.34 -15.10 10.09
C GLU A 43 3.74 -13.79 10.77
N VAL A 44 4.91 -13.24 10.41
CA VAL A 44 5.39 -11.95 10.91
C VAL A 44 4.88 -10.85 9.98
N THR A 45 3.97 -10.01 10.48
CA THR A 45 3.46 -8.86 9.74
C THR A 45 4.40 -7.67 9.94
N THR A 46 5.23 -7.38 8.95
CA THR A 46 6.05 -6.16 8.93
C THR A 46 5.20 -4.96 8.55
N TYR A 47 4.92 -4.09 9.51
CA TYR A 47 4.26 -2.81 9.26
C TYR A 47 5.26 -1.81 8.67
N ALA A 48 5.65 -2.03 7.41
CA ALA A 48 6.33 -1.02 6.62
C ALA A 48 5.29 -0.05 6.01
N ALA A 49 5.65 1.22 5.89
CA ALA A 49 4.82 2.15 5.12
C ALA A 49 4.70 1.63 3.68
N GLN A 50 3.48 1.52 3.17
CA GLN A 50 3.31 1.23 1.75
C GLN A 50 3.92 2.39 0.94
N PRO A 51 4.60 2.08 -0.18
CA PRO A 51 5.08 3.14 -1.07
C PRO A 51 3.92 4.04 -1.47
N GLU A 52 4.17 5.36 -1.59
CA GLU A 52 3.13 6.29 -2.01
C GLU A 52 2.49 5.80 -3.33
N PRO A 53 1.14 5.78 -3.43
CA PRO A 53 0.47 5.33 -4.64
C PRO A 53 1.00 6.08 -5.86
N GLU A 54 1.18 5.37 -6.99
CA GLU A 54 1.59 5.99 -8.26
C GLU A 54 0.63 7.16 -8.58
N ARG A 55 1.13 8.39 -8.43
CA ARG A 55 0.37 9.60 -8.72
C ARG A 55 0.28 9.79 -10.24
N LYS A 56 -0.62 9.05 -10.89
CA LYS A 56 -0.95 9.33 -12.30
C LYS A 56 -1.40 10.78 -12.41
N PRO A 57 -0.87 11.58 -13.37
CA PRO A 57 -1.31 12.95 -13.57
C PRO A 57 -2.83 12.97 -13.75
N TRP A 58 -3.54 13.74 -12.92
CA TRP A 58 -4.99 13.84 -13.02
C TRP A 58 -5.36 14.30 -14.43
N ARG A 59 -6.00 13.42 -15.21
CA ARG A 59 -6.55 13.76 -16.52
C ARG A 59 -8.04 13.98 -16.38
N LYS A 60 -8.52 15.16 -16.79
CA LYS A 60 -9.96 15.40 -16.97
C LYS A 60 -10.47 14.44 -18.04
N ARG A 61 -11.53 13.69 -17.72
CA ARG A 61 -12.26 12.92 -18.74
C ARG A 61 -13.08 13.91 -19.58
N ALA A 62 -13.06 13.76 -20.90
CA ALA A 62 -13.90 14.56 -21.78
C ALA A 62 -15.36 14.36 -21.39
N THR A 63 -16.09 15.46 -21.23
CA THR A 63 -17.52 15.43 -20.95
C THR A 63 -18.31 15.06 -22.20
N VAL A 64 -19.60 14.71 -22.06
CA VAL A 64 -20.47 14.43 -23.21
C VAL A 64 -20.56 15.64 -24.15
N GLN A 65 -20.51 16.86 -23.60
CA GLN A 65 -20.50 18.10 -24.38
C GLN A 65 -19.20 18.25 -25.19
N ASP A 66 -18.05 17.96 -24.59
CA ASP A 66 -16.75 18.00 -25.30
C ASP A 66 -16.71 17.01 -26.47
N GLN A 67 -17.32 15.83 -26.30
CA GLN A 67 -17.44 14.83 -27.36
C GLN A 67 -18.34 15.32 -28.49
N ALA A 68 -19.51 15.87 -28.18
CA ALA A 68 -20.42 16.41 -29.20
C ALA A 68 -19.77 17.56 -29.99
N PHE A 69 -19.06 18.46 -29.31
CA PHE A 69 -18.33 19.55 -29.96
C PHE A 69 -17.22 19.03 -30.89
N THR A 70 -16.46 18.02 -30.45
CA THR A 70 -15.42 17.39 -31.28
C THR A 70 -16.02 16.74 -32.54
N GLN A 71 -17.19 16.10 -32.41
CA GLN A 71 -17.88 15.49 -33.55
C GLN A 71 -18.36 16.55 -34.56
N GLU A 72 -18.86 17.69 -34.09
CA GLU A 72 -19.32 18.76 -34.97
C GLU A 72 -18.15 19.40 -35.74
N LEU A 73 -17.01 19.63 -35.08
CA LEU A 73 -15.79 20.09 -35.74
C LEU A 73 -15.33 19.11 -36.84
N GLN A 74 -15.32 17.80 -36.54
CA GLN A 74 -14.97 16.77 -37.50
C GLN A 74 -15.92 16.73 -38.72
N LYS A 75 -17.20 17.04 -38.51
CA LYS A 75 -18.19 17.10 -39.59
C LYS A 75 -17.94 18.29 -40.50
N MET A 76 -17.74 19.48 -39.92
CA MET A 76 -17.42 20.70 -40.66
C MET A 76 -16.12 20.55 -41.47
N GLU A 77 -15.07 19.95 -40.90
CA GLU A 77 -13.82 19.69 -41.62
C GLU A 77 -14.00 18.75 -42.82
N LYS A 78 -14.87 17.73 -42.70
CA LYS A 78 -15.17 16.81 -43.80
C LYS A 78 -15.96 17.50 -44.91
N GLU A 79 -16.94 18.31 -44.57
CA GLU A 79 -17.72 19.09 -45.53
C GLU A 79 -16.81 20.07 -46.29
N LEU A 80 -15.92 20.78 -45.58
CA LEU A 80 -14.95 21.69 -46.20
C LEU A 80 -14.03 20.96 -47.18
N LYS A 81 -13.48 19.81 -46.81
CA LYS A 81 -12.62 18.99 -47.70
C LYS A 81 -13.36 18.39 -48.89
N ALA A 82 -14.67 18.17 -48.78
CA ALA A 82 -15.48 17.68 -49.88
C ALA A 82 -15.87 18.80 -50.86
N GLU A 83 -15.87 20.05 -50.40
CA GLU A 83 -16.17 21.24 -51.20
C GLU A 83 -14.92 21.81 -51.91
N GLU A 84 -13.70 21.46 -51.47
CA GLU A 84 -12.48 21.74 -52.22
C GLU A 84 -12.36 20.78 -53.44
N PRO A 85 -12.30 21.30 -54.69
CA PRO A 85 -12.30 20.49 -55.92
C PRO A 85 -10.98 19.74 -56.21
#